data_AF-A0A957JQL6-F1
#
_entry.id   AF-A0A957JQL6-F1
#
_cell.length_a   1.000
_cell.length_b   1.000
_cell.length_c   1.000
_cell.angle_alpha   90.00
_cell.angle_beta   90.00
_cell.angle_gamma   90.00
#
_symmetry.space_group_name_H-M   'P 1'
#
loop_
_entity.id
_entity.type
_entity.pdbx_description
1 polymer ?
#
loop_
_entity_poly.entity_id
_entity_poly.type
_entity_poly.pdbx_seq_one_letter_code
_entity_poly.pdbx_strand_id
1 'polypeptide(L)'
;MVDFDELWDYGRPAETEAKFRALLPEAEAAGDADYLAQLLTQLARTLGLQRQFAAAHELLDRVEGVAQAGTIAQVRCLLERGRCFNSAGDK
;
A
#
# COMPACT_ATOMS: atom_id res chain seq x y z
N MET A 1 -2.73 15.18 -7.94
CA MET A 1 -3.15 14.36 -6.80
C MET A 1 -2.28 14.71 -5.61
N VAL A 2 -2.79 14.55 -4.38
CA VAL A 2 -2.01 14.79 -3.15
C VAL A 2 -0.78 13.88 -3.15
N ASP A 3 0.39 14.41 -2.81
CA ASP A 3 1.55 13.56 -2.51
C ASP A 3 1.32 12.89 -1.16
N PHE A 4 0.89 11.63 -1.19
CA PHE A 4 0.60 10.89 0.04
C PHE A 4 1.87 10.53 0.81
N ASP A 5 3.06 10.58 0.19
CA ASP A 5 4.30 10.24 0.90
C ASP A 5 4.58 11.27 2.01
N GLU A 6 4.08 12.51 1.89
CA GLU A 6 4.15 13.55 2.93
C GLU A 6 3.22 13.29 4.14
N LEU A 7 2.25 12.38 4.02
CA LEU A 7 1.25 12.12 5.07
C LEU A 7 1.70 11.08 6.11
N TRP A 8 2.83 10.41 5.84
CA TRP A 8 3.38 9.34 6.66
C TRP A 8 3.75 9.80 8.07
N ASP A 9 3.31 9.01 9.05
CA ASP A 9 3.85 8.97 10.40
C ASP A 9 4.12 7.50 10.77
N TYR A 10 5.39 7.10 10.73
CA TYR A 10 5.80 5.73 11.04
C TYR A 10 5.60 5.35 12.51
N GLY A 11 5.54 6.33 13.42
CA GLY A 11 5.21 6.11 14.84
C GLY A 11 3.71 5.90 15.07
N ARG A 12 2.88 6.33 14.11
CA ARG A 12 1.40 6.23 14.16
C ARG A 12 0.86 5.61 12.87
N PRO A 13 1.16 4.33 12.60
CA PRO A 13 0.77 3.67 11.35
C PRO A 13 -0.76 3.62 11.15
N ALA A 14 -1.55 3.49 12.23
CA ALA A 14 -3.01 3.51 12.16
C ALA A 14 -3.57 4.87 11.68
N GLU A 15 -2.93 5.98 12.05
CA GLU A 15 -3.35 7.31 11.58
C GLU A 15 -2.95 7.55 10.13
N THR A 16 -1.78 7.07 9.75
CA THR A 16 -1.37 7.09 8.34
C THR A 16 -2.33 6.25 7.49
N GLU A 17 -2.72 5.06 7.96
CA GLU A 17 -3.72 4.22 7.30
C GLU A 17 -5.02 4.99 7.07
N ALA A 18 -5.54 5.65 8.11
CA ALA A 18 -6.78 6.42 8.02
C ALA A 18 -6.69 7.54 6.97
N LYS A 19 -5.55 8.25 6.90
CA LYS A 19 -5.30 9.27 5.87
C LYS A 19 -5.28 8.66 4.47
N PHE A 20 -4.59 7.54 4.27
CA PHE A 20 -4.54 6.87 2.96
C PHE A 20 -5.90 6.34 2.52
N ARG A 21 -6.69 5.77 3.44
CA ARG A 21 -8.07 5.35 3.13
C ARG A 21 -8.94 6.53 2.72
N ALA A 22 -8.75 7.70 3.31
CA ALA A 22 -9.50 8.89 2.95
C ALA A 22 -9.18 9.38 1.52
N LEU A 23 -8.00 9.06 0.98
CA LEU A 23 -7.63 9.40 -0.40
C LEU A 23 -8.16 8.40 -1.44
N LEU A 24 -8.54 7.18 -1.05
CA LEU A 24 -8.96 6.13 -1.99
C LEU A 24 -10.12 6.56 -2.91
N PRO A 25 -11.21 7.19 -2.42
CA PRO A 25 -12.32 7.57 -3.30
C PRO A 25 -11.91 8.56 -4.39
N GLU A 26 -11.05 9.53 -4.05
CA GLU A 26 -10.53 10.50 -5.02
C GLU A 26 -9.59 9.81 -6.02
N ALA A 27 -8.70 8.94 -5.54
CA ALA A 27 -7.77 8.20 -6.39
C ALA A 27 -8.48 7.27 -7.37
N GLU A 28 -9.51 6.57 -6.93
CA GLU A 28 -10.35 5.70 -7.77
C GLU A 28 -11.13 6.51 -8.81
N ALA A 29 -11.68 7.67 -8.43
CA ALA A 29 -12.43 8.53 -9.34
C ALA A 29 -11.53 9.24 -10.38
N ALA A 30 -10.28 9.53 -10.04
CA ALA A 30 -9.33 10.17 -10.95
C ALA A 30 -8.91 9.27 -12.12
N GLY A 31 -9.01 7.94 -11.96
CA GLY A 31 -8.66 6.98 -13.00
C GLY A 31 -7.15 6.83 -13.25
N ASP A 32 -6.30 7.42 -12.40
CA ASP A 32 -4.86 7.23 -12.45
C ASP A 32 -4.49 5.89 -11.78
N ALA A 33 -4.37 4.86 -12.61
CA ALA A 33 -4.10 3.50 -12.14
C ALA A 33 -2.74 3.37 -11.44
N ASP A 34 -1.72 4.13 -11.85
CA ASP A 34 -0.39 4.03 -11.22
C ASP A 34 -0.41 4.69 -9.84
N TYR A 35 -1.00 5.88 -9.71
CA TYR A 35 -1.17 6.51 -8.40
C TYR A 35 -1.96 5.61 -7.44
N LEU A 36 -3.11 5.07 -7.89
CA LEU A 36 -3.93 4.21 -7.06
C LEU A 36 -3.15 2.96 -6.62
N ALA A 37 -2.43 2.32 -7.54
CA ALA A 37 -1.61 1.17 -7.23
C ALA A 37 -0.53 1.50 -6.19
N GLN A 38 0.17 2.63 -6.34
CA GLN A 38 1.15 3.08 -5.37
C GLN A 38 0.53 3.37 -4.00
N LEU A 39 -0.61 4.09 -3.94
CA LEU A 39 -1.33 4.36 -2.69
C LEU A 39 -1.74 3.06 -1.98
N LEU A 40 -2.22 2.06 -2.72
CA LEU A 40 -2.57 0.74 -2.16
C LEU A 40 -1.35 0.01 -1.57
N THR A 41 -0.16 0.12 -2.18
CA THR A 41 1.06 -0.45 -1.57
C THR A 41 1.43 0.24 -0.26
N GLN A 42 1.25 1.56 -0.17
CA GLN A 42 1.53 2.30 1.07
C GLN A 42 0.49 1.99 2.15
N LEU A 43 -0.78 1.80 1.76
CA LEU A 43 -1.81 1.30 2.67
C LEU A 43 -1.45 -0.11 3.19
N ALA A 44 -1.01 -1.02 2.33
CA ALA A 44 -0.53 -2.34 2.75
C ALA A 44 0.64 -2.25 3.74
N ARG A 45 1.58 -1.31 3.54
CA ARG A 45 2.67 -1.04 4.49
C ARG A 45 2.15 -0.66 5.87
N THR A 46 1.14 0.22 5.96
CA THR A 46 0.55 0.63 7.25
C THR A 46 -0.09 -0.55 7.98
N LEU A 47 -0.76 -1.45 7.26
CA LEU A 47 -1.37 -2.66 7.80
C LEU A 47 -0.31 -3.67 8.27
N GLY A 48 0.76 -3.85 7.50
CA GLY A 48 1.88 -4.71 7.89
C GLY A 48 2.58 -4.24 9.17
N LEU A 49 2.74 -2.92 9.35
CA LEU A 49 3.24 -2.33 10.61
C LEU A 49 2.32 -2.60 11.80
N GLN A 50 1.02 -2.71 11.56
CA GLN A 50 -0.01 -3.06 12.56
C GLN A 50 -0.20 -4.58 12.70
N ARG A 51 0.63 -5.40 12.05
CA ARG A 51 0.54 -6.88 12.02
C ARG A 51 -0.75 -7.43 11.41
N GLN A 52 -1.45 -6.62 10.61
CA GLN A 52 -2.63 -7.02 9.86
C GLN A 52 -2.23 -7.59 8.50
N PHE A 53 -1.46 -8.69 8.51
CA PHE A 53 -0.80 -9.21 7.31
C PHE A 53 -1.79 -9.71 6.24
N ALA A 54 -2.88 -10.38 6.64
CA ALA A 54 -3.89 -10.85 5.69
C ALA A 54 -4.48 -9.69 4.87
N ALA A 55 -4.90 -8.61 5.55
CA ALA A 55 -5.41 -7.42 4.88
C ALA A 55 -4.35 -6.71 4.02
N ALA A 56 -3.08 -6.70 4.47
CA ALA A 56 -1.98 -6.20 3.66
C ALA A 56 -1.82 -7.02 2.37
N HIS A 57 -1.87 -8.35 2.45
CA HIS A 57 -1.76 -9.24 1.30
C HIS A 57 -2.91 -9.04 0.30
N GLU A 58 -4.15 -8.89 0.76
CA GLU A 58 -5.31 -8.62 -0.11
C GLU A 58 -5.14 -7.34 -0.93
N LEU A 59 -4.59 -6.28 -0.32
CA LEU A 59 -4.29 -5.04 -1.06
C LEU A 59 -3.18 -5.25 -2.09
N LEU A 60 -2.13 -5.99 -1.73
CA LEU A 60 -1.02 -6.29 -2.63
C LEU A 60 -1.46 -7.18 -3.80
N ASP A 61 -2.39 -8.11 -3.59
CA ASP A 61 -3.00 -8.91 -4.67
C ASP A 61 -3.70 -8.02 -5.71
N ARG A 62 -4.45 -7.01 -5.23
CA ARG A 62 -5.08 -6.03 -6.12
C ARG A 62 -4.05 -5.26 -6.95
N VAL A 63 -2.93 -4.88 -6.33
CA VAL A 63 -1.85 -4.15 -7.02
C VAL A 63 -1.17 -5.04 -8.07
N GLU A 64 -0.85 -6.29 -7.74
CA GLU A 64 -0.23 -7.23 -8.69
C GLU A 64 -1.10 -7.48 -9.93
N GLY A 65 -2.43 -7.43 -9.79
CA GLY A 65 -3.36 -7.58 -10.91
C GLY A 65 -3.36 -6.42 -11.91
N VAL A 66 -2.84 -5.25 -11.54
CA VAL A 66 -2.92 -4.02 -12.36
C VAL A 66 -1.58 -3.34 -12.61
N ALA A 67 -0.57 -3.57 -11.76
CA ALA A 67 0.73 -2.93 -11.87
C ALA A 67 1.52 -3.49 -13.06
N GLN A 68 2.03 -2.59 -13.91
CA GLN A 68 2.87 -2.96 -15.04
C GLN A 68 4.31 -3.25 -14.61
N ALA A 69 5.00 -4.08 -15.38
CA ALA A 69 6.39 -4.42 -15.12
C ALA A 69 7.30 -3.18 -15.17
N GLY A 70 8.20 -3.03 -14.20
CA GLY A 70 9.15 -1.92 -14.11
C GLY A 70 8.57 -0.63 -13.50
N THR A 71 7.30 -0.62 -13.09
CA THR A 71 6.68 0.53 -12.42
C THR A 71 7.10 0.61 -10.94
N ILE A 72 7.01 1.82 -10.37
CA ILE A 72 7.22 2.03 -8.94
C ILE A 72 6.21 1.22 -8.12
N ALA A 73 4.94 1.14 -8.59
CA ALA A 73 3.91 0.32 -7.96
C ALA A 73 4.31 -1.15 -7.85
N GLN A 74 4.86 -1.75 -8.92
CA GLN A 74 5.33 -3.15 -8.87
C GLN A 74 6.47 -3.33 -7.88
N VAL A 75 7.47 -2.46 -7.89
CA VAL A 75 8.61 -2.53 -6.97
C VAL A 75 8.17 -2.43 -5.51
N ARG A 76 7.30 -1.45 -5.21
CA ARG A 76 6.71 -1.27 -3.87
C ARG A 76 5.90 -2.51 -3.48
N CYS A 77 5.11 -3.06 -4.40
CA CYS A 77 4.30 -4.25 -4.12
C CYS A 77 5.14 -5.45 -3.69
N LEU A 78 6.18 -5.78 -4.46
CA LEU A 78 7.09 -6.89 -4.16
C LEU A 78 7.82 -6.68 -2.83
N LEU A 79 8.26 -5.45 -2.56
CA LEU A 79 8.95 -5.10 -1.31
C LEU A 79 8.03 -5.28 -0.10
N GLU A 80 6.80 -4.77 -0.17
CA GLU A 80 5.84 -4.89 0.92
C GLU A 80 5.36 -6.32 1.12
N ARG A 81 5.22 -7.09 0.05
CA ARG A 81 4.94 -8.54 0.11
C ARG A 81 6.02 -9.27 0.91
N GLY A 82 7.29 -9.04 0.58
CA GLY A 82 8.42 -9.62 1.30
C GLY A 82 8.48 -9.19 2.76
N ARG A 83 8.19 -7.91 3.07
CA ARG A 83 8.12 -7.41 4.45
C ARG A 83 7.02 -8.09 5.26
N CYS A 84 5.85 -8.33 4.66
CA CYS A 84 4.75 -9.01 5.33
C CYS A 84 5.13 -10.44 5.72
N PHE A 85 5.63 -11.25 4.78
CA PHE A 85 6.10 -12.61 5.08
C PHE A 85 7.19 -12.65 6.15
N ASN A 86 8.24 -11.82 6.00
CA ASN A 86 9.33 -11.76 6.98
C ASN A 86 8.85 -11.37 8.39
N SER A 87 7.88 -10.48 8.49
CA SER A 87 7.35 -9.98 9.77
C SER A 87 6.31 -10.93 10.40
N ALA A 88 5.60 -11.71 9.59
CA ALA A 88 4.67 -12.75 10.04
C ALA A 88 5.41 -13.99 10.58
N GLY A 89 6.68 -14.18 10.21
CA GLY A 89 7.45 -15.38 10.55
C GLY A 89 7.28 -16.51 9.53
N ASP A 90 6.55 -16.25 8.45
CA ASP A 90 6.33 -17.16 7.32
C ASP A 90 7.52 -17.06 6.35
N LYS A 91 8.64 -17.68 6.73
CA LYS A 91 9.86 -17.78 5.92
C LYS A 91 10.00 -19.13 5.24
#